data_AF-A0A1Q8AWA8-F1
#
_entry.id   AF-A0A1Q8AWA8-F1
#
_cell.length_a   1.000
_cell.length_b   1.000
_cell.length_c   1.000
_cell.angle_alpha   90.00
_cell.angle_beta   90.00
_cell.angle_gamma   90.00
#
_symmetry.space_group_name_H-M   'P 1'
#
loop_
_entity.id
_entity.type
_entity.pdbx_description
1 polymer ?
#
loop_
_entity_poly.entity_id
_entity_poly.type
_entity_poly.pdbx_seq_one_letter_code
_entity_poly.pdbx_strand_id
1 'polypeptide(L)' 'MFGNRIKIDDELFEKVKKCAALAGYASPDEFVVHVLEKEMARLLKPPEEGRDPTEEVKKRLQGLGYIE' A
#
# COMPACT_ATOMS: atom_id res chain seq x y z
N MET A 1 17.39 -17.72 14.94
CA MET A 1 16.88 -17.02 13.73
C MET A 1 16.85 -15.53 14.04
N PHE A 2 17.90 -14.80 13.70
CA PHE A 2 17.86 -13.34 13.83
C PHE A 2 17.56 -12.77 12.45
N GLY A 3 16.31 -12.33 12.26
CA GLY A 3 15.90 -11.61 11.07
C GLY A 3 16.52 -10.21 11.00
N ASN A 4 16.33 -9.54 9.87
CA ASN A 4 16.74 -8.15 9.68
C ASN A 4 16.08 -7.24 10.73
N ARG A 5 16.86 -6.37 11.37
CA ARG A 5 16.37 -5.42 12.38
C ARG A 5 16.49 -3.99 11.85
N ILE A 6 15.39 -3.24 11.91
CA ILE A 6 15.31 -1.83 11.55
C ILE A 6 15.08 -1.04 12.83
N LYS A 7 15.86 0.01 13.06
CA LYS A 7 15.63 0.92 14.19
C LYS A 7 14.47 1.86 13.85
N ILE A 8 13.53 1.98 14.77
CA ILE A 8 12.38 2.89 14.70
C ILE A 8 12.38 3.68 16.02
N ASP A 9 12.16 4.99 15.94
CA ASP A 9 12.02 5.83 17.12
C ASP A 9 10.76 5.48 17.91
N ASP A 10 10.80 5.63 19.24
CA ASP A 10 9.70 5.25 20.13
C ASP A 10 8.41 6.03 19.82
N GLU A 11 8.49 7.32 19.49
CA GLU A 11 7.32 8.12 19.13
C GLU A 11 6.66 7.63 17.84
N LEU A 12 7.49 7.22 16.87
CA LEU A 12 7.01 6.66 15.62
C LEU A 12 6.38 5.27 15.86
N PHE A 13 6.99 4.45 16.70
CA PHE A 13 6.46 3.13 17.02
C PHE A 13 5.10 3.19 17.75
N GLU A 14 4.90 4.18 18.61
CA GLU A 14 3.58 4.42 19.22
C GLU A 14 2.50 4.80 18.19
N LYS A 15 2.87 5.58 17.15
CA LYS A 15 1.96 5.86 16.03
C LYS A 15 1.67 4.60 15.22
N VAL A 16 2.68 3.76 14.98
CA VAL A 16 2.53 2.46 14.30
C VAL A 16 1.51 1.58 15.04
N LYS A 17 1.62 1.44 16.36
CA LYS A 17 0.65 0.66 17.17
C LYS A 17 -0.78 1.18 17.02
N LYS A 18 -0.96 2.51 17.11
CA LYS A 18 -2.28 3.15 16.96
C LYS A 18 -2.85 2.90 15.56
N CYS A 19 -2.05 3.09 14.52
CA CYS A 19 -2.47 2.84 13.14
C CYS A 19 -2.82 1.36 12.90
N ALA A 20 -2.01 0.43 13.40
CA ALA A 20 -2.26 -1.00 13.29
C ALA A 20 -3.61 -1.39 13.92
N ALA A 21 -3.89 -0.90 15.13
CA ALA A 21 -5.15 -1.14 15.82
C ALA A 21 -6.36 -0.53 15.08
N LEU A 22 -6.25 0.73 14.62
CA LEU A 22 -7.31 1.40 13.87
C LEU A 22 -7.61 0.73 12.53
N ALA A 23 -6.60 0.18 11.88
CA ALA A 23 -6.73 -0.52 10.61
C ALA A 23 -7.06 -2.02 10.77
N GLY A 24 -7.21 -2.52 12.00
CA GLY A 24 -7.65 -3.89 12.28
C GLY A 24 -6.59 -4.97 12.08
N TYR A 25 -5.30 -4.62 12.15
CA TYR A 25 -4.20 -5.59 12.06
C TYR A 25 -4.04 -6.38 13.36
N ALA A 26 -3.58 -7.64 13.26
CA ALA A 26 -3.37 -8.48 14.43
C ALA A 26 -2.15 -8.06 15.25
N SER A 27 -1.18 -7.37 14.63
CA SER A 27 0.02 -6.86 15.31
C SER A 27 0.63 -5.63 14.60
N PRO A 28 1.43 -4.80 15.32
CA PRO A 28 2.22 -3.72 14.73
C PRO A 28 3.22 -4.24 13.68
N ASP A 29 3.83 -5.39 13.91
CA ASP A 29 4.78 -6.03 12.98
C ASP A 29 4.12 -6.35 11.63
N GLU A 30 2.94 -6.96 11.64
CA GLU A 30 2.17 -7.26 10.43
C GLU A 30 1.84 -5.98 9.65
N PHE A 31 1.39 -4.94 10.36
CA PHE A 31 1.10 -3.64 9.76
C PHE A 31 2.35 -3.04 9.09
N VAL A 32 3.51 -3.06 9.77
CA VAL A 32 4.76 -2.51 9.24
C VAL A 32 5.18 -3.25 7.97
N VAL A 33 5.14 -4.59 7.99
CA VAL A 33 5.48 -5.40 6.81
C VAL A 33 4.57 -5.05 5.64
N HIS A 34 3.25 -5.06 5.83
CA HIS A 34 2.30 -4.78 4.76
C HIS A 34 2.46 -3.36 4.20
N VAL A 35 2.68 -2.36 5.06
CA VAL A 35 2.93 -0.97 4.61
C VAL A 35 4.22 -0.88 3.81
N LEU A 36 5.31 -1.53 4.24
CA LEU A 36 6.57 -1.55 3.51
C LEU A 36 6.43 -2.27 2.15
N GLU A 37 5.75 -3.41 2.10
CA GLU A 37 5.48 -4.12 0.85
C GLU A 37 4.67 -3.27 -0.13
N LYS A 38 3.62 -2.60 0.36
CA LYS A 38 2.80 -1.67 -0.44
C LYS A 38 3.63 -0.49 -0.97
N GLU A 39 4.52 0.05 -0.15
CA GLU A 39 5.42 1.14 -0.52
C GLU A 39 6.42 0.71 -1.60
N MET A 40 7.08 -0.43 -1.39
CA MET A 40 8.02 -1.01 -2.35
C MET A 40 7.32 -1.34 -3.67
N ALA A 41 6.11 -1.90 -3.64
CA ALA A 41 5.33 -2.15 -4.84
C ALA A 41 5.00 -0.85 -5.61
N ARG A 42 4.81 0.28 -4.91
CA ARG A 42 4.59 1.58 -5.58
C ARG A 42 5.87 2.14 -6.19
N LEU A 43 7.00 2.02 -5.49
CA LEU A 43 8.27 2.61 -5.92
C LEU A 43 9.04 1.77 -6.92
N LEU A 44 9.00 0.44 -6.77
CA LEU A 44 9.72 -0.52 -7.62
C LEU A 44 8.87 -1.02 -8.79
N LYS A 45 7.57 -0.72 -8.82
CA LYS A 45 6.82 -0.86 -10.07
C LYS A 45 7.55 -0.03 -11.13
N PRO A 46 7.98 -0.63 -12.26
CA PRO A 46 8.35 0.15 -13.42
C PRO A 46 7.22 1.15 -13.68
N PRO A 47 7.51 2.39 -14.16
CA PRO A 47 6.44 3.24 -14.66
C PRO A 47 5.64 2.36 -15.61
N GLU A 48 4.40 2.04 -15.24
CA GLU A 48 3.55 1.21 -16.09
C GLU A 48 3.41 2.03 -17.36
N GLU A 49 4.05 1.59 -18.45
CA GLU A 49 3.73 2.05 -19.78
C GLU A 49 2.22 1.85 -19.95
N GLY A 50 1.45 2.91 -19.71
CA GLY A 50 0.04 3.00 -20.11
C GLY A 50 -1.05 2.51 -19.15
N ARG A 51 -0.86 2.44 -17.83
CA ARG A 51 -2.02 2.36 -16.91
C ARG A 51 -2.30 3.69 -16.24
N ASP A 52 -2.79 4.62 -17.05
CA ASP A 52 -3.57 5.73 -16.52
C ASP A 52 -4.88 5.14 -15.96
N PRO A 53 -5.15 5.22 -14.64
CA PRO A 53 -6.39 4.71 -14.06
C PRO A 53 -7.63 5.30 -14.75
N THR A 54 -7.48 6.51 -15.30
CA THR A 54 -8.53 7.18 -16.07
C THR A 54 -8.89 6.43 -17.35
N GLU A 55 -7.91 5.87 -18.07
CA GLU A 55 -8.14 5.17 -19.34
C GLU A 55 -8.75 3.78 -19.13
N GLU A 56 -8.36 3.06 -18.08
CA GLU A 56 -8.99 1.76 -17.77
C GLU A 56 -10.42 1.94 -17.24
N VAL A 57 -10.67 2.98 -16.44
CA VAL A 57 -12.03 3.34 -16.02
C VAL A 57 -12.86 3.79 -17.21
N LYS A 58 -12.33 4.60 -18.14
CA LYS A 58 -13.02 4.97 -19.38
C LYS A 58 -13.37 3.75 -20.23
N LYS A 59 -12.43 2.82 -20.47
CA LYS A 59 -12.70 1.61 -21.26
C LYS A 59 -13.80 0.74 -20.62
N ARG A 60 -13.80 0.61 -19.29
CA ARG A 60 -14.87 -0.09 -18.56
C ARG A 60 -16.21 0.65 -18.69
N LEU A 61 -16.23 1.98 -18.61
CA LEU A 61 -17.44 2.79 -18.77
C LEU A 61 -17.97 2.78 -20.22
N GLN A 62 -17.09 2.80 -21.23
CA GLN A 62 -17.46 2.64 -22.65
C GLN A 62 -18.08 1.26 -22.91
N GLY A 63 -17.46 0.18 -22.40
CA GLY A 63 -18.00 -1.18 -22.53
C GLY A 63 -19.35 -1.39 -21.84
N LEU A 64 -19.69 -0.53 -20.88
CA LEU A 64 -20.97 -0.50 -20.18
C LEU A 64 -21.97 0.53 -20.75
N GLY A 65 -21.59 1.29 -21.79
CA GLY A 65 -22.45 2.26 -22.47
C GLY A 65 -22.71 3.56 -21.71
N TYR A 66 -21.88 3.92 -20.73
CA TYR A 66 -22.05 5.15 -19.95
C TYR A 66 -21.42 6.39 -20.61
N ILE A 67 -20.51 6.18 -21.56
CA ILE A 67 -19.80 7.21 -22.32
C ILE A 67 -19.59 6.71 -23.76
N GLU A 68 -19.65 7.61 -24.73
CA GLU A 68 -19.33 7.35 -26.15
C GLU A 68 -17.86 7.70 -26.43
#